data_AF-A0A1A8PF74-F1
#
_entry.id   AF-A0A1A8PF74-F1
#
_cell.length_a   1.000
_cell.length_b   1.000
_cell.length_c   1.000
_cell.angle_alpha   90.00
_cell.angle_beta   90.00
_cell.angle_gamma   90.00
#
_symmetry.space_group_name_H-M   'P 1'
#
loop_
_entity.id
_entity.type
_entity.pdbx_description
1 polymer ?
#
loop_
_entity_poly.entity_id
_entity_poly.type
_entity_poly.pdbx_seq_one_letter_code
_entity_poly.pdbx_strand_id
1 'polypeptide(L)'
;MKIIHEHGYSEDECKQYRAVVYSNTIQSIMAIIKAMANLKINYEDTARADDAHQLFSLSSAAEEQGSLPDELAKVIQRLWDDGGVQSCFTRAREYQLNDSAAYYLNDLERIGKPDYTPTQQDVLRTRVKTTGIVETHFTFKDLHFKM
;
A
#
# COMPACT_ATOMS: atom_id res chain seq x y z
N MET A 1 20.92 1.75 -1.16
CA MET A 1 22.00 2.26 -0.29
C MET A 1 22.04 1.52 1.03
N LYS A 2 20.99 1.61 1.89
CA LYS A 2 20.95 0.89 3.19
C LYS A 2 21.14 -0.63 3.07
N ILE A 3 20.29 -1.36 2.37
CA ILE A 3 20.38 -2.84 2.30
C ILE A 3 21.69 -3.38 1.69
N ILE A 4 22.33 -2.62 0.79
CA ILE A 4 23.56 -3.05 0.11
C ILE A 4 24.83 -2.66 0.91
N HIS A 5 24.76 -1.63 1.75
CA HIS A 5 25.94 -1.06 2.44
C HIS A 5 25.82 -0.98 3.99
N GLU A 6 24.64 -1.25 4.55
CA GLU A 6 24.31 -1.18 5.98
C GLU A 6 23.28 -2.27 6.34
N HIS A 7 23.71 -3.44 6.83
CA HIS A 7 22.99 -4.55 7.53
C HIS A 7 21.47 -4.81 7.29
N GLY A 8 20.83 -4.27 6.25
CA GLY A 8 19.38 -4.28 6.08
C GLY A 8 18.64 -3.30 6.99
N TYR A 9 17.30 -3.38 6.97
CA TYR A 9 16.46 -2.72 7.97
C TYR A 9 16.33 -3.63 9.20
N SER A 10 16.47 -3.05 10.39
CA SER A 10 16.19 -3.77 11.64
C SER A 10 14.68 -4.00 11.80
N GLU A 11 14.30 -4.94 12.66
CA GLU A 11 12.89 -5.22 12.93
C GLU A 11 12.16 -4.00 13.52
N ASP A 12 12.85 -3.23 14.37
CA ASP A 12 12.30 -2.00 14.96
C ASP A 12 12.12 -0.89 13.92
N GLU A 13 13.02 -0.80 12.94
CA GLU A 13 12.84 0.12 11.80
C GLU A 13 11.66 -0.34 10.94
N CYS A 14 11.55 -1.63 10.64
CA CYS A 14 10.41 -2.17 9.88
C CYS A 14 9.07 -1.87 10.55
N LYS A 15 8.98 -1.94 11.89
CA LYS A 15 7.76 -1.61 12.64
C LYS A 15 7.30 -0.16 12.40
N GLN A 16 8.21 0.78 12.19
CA GLN A 16 7.87 2.19 11.92
C GLN A 16 7.19 2.37 10.56
N TYR A 17 7.42 1.47 9.60
CA TYR A 17 6.78 1.52 8.28
C TYR A 17 5.38 0.89 8.26
N ARG A 18 4.90 0.31 9.37
CA ARG A 18 3.62 -0.39 9.41
C ARG A 18 2.46 0.51 8.97
N ALA A 19 2.37 1.71 9.53
CA ALA A 19 1.36 2.70 9.15
C ALA A 19 1.47 3.13 7.67
N VAL A 20 2.70 3.20 7.14
CA VAL A 20 2.94 3.54 5.72
C VAL A 20 2.44 2.43 4.80
N VAL A 21 2.71 1.17 5.14
CA VAL A 21 2.20 0.02 4.37
C VAL A 21 0.67 0.02 4.37
N TYR A 22 0.02 0.27 5.52
CA TYR A 22 -1.43 0.37 5.62
C TYR A 22 -1.98 1.50 4.76
N SER A 23 -1.42 2.70 4.87
CA SER A 23 -1.80 3.84 4.03
C SER A 23 -1.65 3.54 2.54
N ASN A 24 -0.53 2.94 2.12
CA ASN A 24 -0.30 2.57 0.72
C ASN A 24 -1.31 1.51 0.22
N THR A 25 -1.69 0.56 1.08
CA THR A 25 -2.69 -0.47 0.77
C THR A 25 -4.06 0.17 0.55
N ILE A 26 -4.51 1.01 1.50
CA ILE A 26 -5.80 1.71 1.46
C ILE A 26 -5.87 2.65 0.24
N GLN A 27 -4.82 3.44 0.00
CA GLN A 27 -4.78 4.36 -1.14
C GLN A 27 -4.77 3.62 -2.48
N SER A 28 -4.13 2.45 -2.56
CA SER A 28 -4.10 1.65 -3.79
C SER A 28 -5.51 1.20 -4.20
N ILE A 29 -6.27 0.61 -3.28
CA ILE A 29 -7.64 0.18 -3.58
C ILE A 29 -8.57 1.38 -3.84
N MET A 30 -8.46 2.47 -3.07
CA MET A 30 -9.24 3.68 -3.32
C MET A 30 -8.98 4.27 -4.71
N ALA A 31 -7.74 4.24 -5.19
CA ALA A 31 -7.38 4.70 -6.52
C ALA A 31 -8.02 3.85 -7.62
N ILE A 32 -8.04 2.52 -7.45
CA ILE A 32 -8.70 1.60 -8.38
C ILE A 32 -10.20 1.86 -8.42
N ILE A 33 -10.86 1.95 -7.26
CA ILE A 33 -12.31 2.20 -7.17
C ILE A 33 -12.69 3.55 -7.80
N LYS A 34 -11.91 4.61 -7.58
CA LYS A 34 -12.11 5.90 -8.26
C LYS A 34 -11.92 5.80 -9.77
N ALA A 35 -10.95 5.02 -10.23
CA ALA A 35 -10.71 4.80 -11.64
C ALA A 35 -11.84 4.02 -12.31
N MET A 36 -12.47 3.06 -11.63
CA MET A 36 -13.64 2.34 -12.17
C MET A 36 -14.76 3.29 -12.59
N ALA A 37 -15.08 4.29 -11.75
CA ALA A 37 -16.09 5.30 -12.07
C ALA A 37 -15.71 6.11 -13.33
N ASN A 38 -14.44 6.50 -13.46
CA ASN A 38 -13.94 7.26 -14.61
C ASN A 38 -13.91 6.43 -15.91
N LEU A 39 -13.51 5.15 -15.80
CA LEU A 39 -13.41 4.22 -16.92
C LEU A 39 -14.75 3.52 -17.25
N LYS A 40 -15.81 3.83 -16.49
CA LYS A 40 -17.15 3.24 -16.58
C LYS A 40 -17.14 1.71 -16.51
N ILE A 41 -16.31 1.18 -15.61
CA ILE A 41 -16.23 -0.24 -15.31
C ILE A 41 -17.19 -0.54 -14.16
N ASN A 42 -18.13 -1.45 -14.39
CA ASN A 42 -19.05 -1.91 -13.36
C ASN A 42 -18.38 -2.98 -12.49
N TYR A 43 -18.83 -3.09 -11.24
CA TYR A 43 -18.53 -4.26 -10.41
C TYR A 43 -19.11 -5.52 -11.05
N GLU A 44 -18.45 -6.65 -10.84
CA GLU A 44 -19.00 -7.95 -11.22
C GLU A 44 -20.16 -8.32 -10.29
N ASP A 45 -19.97 -8.13 -8.98
CA ASP A 45 -21.03 -8.22 -7.98
C ASP A 45 -21.54 -6.81 -7.60
N THR A 46 -22.82 -6.53 -7.86
CA THR A 46 -23.44 -5.26 -7.51
C THR A 46 -23.41 -4.93 -6.01
N ALA A 47 -23.32 -5.95 -5.14
CA ALA A 47 -23.18 -5.74 -3.69
C ALA A 47 -21.84 -5.07 -3.32
N ARG A 48 -20.84 -5.06 -4.21
CA ARG A 48 -19.58 -4.34 -4.00
C ARG A 48 -19.74 -2.82 -3.98
N ALA A 49 -20.85 -2.28 -4.49
CA ALA A 49 -21.13 -0.86 -4.37
C ALA A 49 -21.20 -0.42 -2.89
N ASP A 50 -21.85 -1.23 -2.03
CA ASP A 50 -21.92 -0.96 -0.60
C ASP A 50 -20.53 -1.06 0.07
N ASP A 51 -19.72 -2.05 -0.32
CA ASP A 51 -18.34 -2.19 0.15
C ASP A 51 -17.47 -0.99 -0.25
N ALA A 52 -17.67 -0.42 -1.45
CA ALA A 52 -16.97 0.79 -1.87
C ALA A 52 -17.37 2.01 -1.02
N HIS A 53 -18.65 2.13 -0.65
CA HIS A 53 -19.09 3.17 0.29
C HIS A 53 -18.47 2.98 1.68
N GLN A 54 -18.43 1.75 2.19
CA GLN A 54 -17.77 1.42 3.45
C GLN A 54 -16.28 1.73 3.42
N LEU A 55 -15.58 1.39 2.33
CA LEU A 55 -14.16 1.72 2.12
C LEU A 55 -13.90 3.21 2.33
N PHE A 56 -14.64 4.08 1.64
CA PHE A 56 -14.46 5.53 1.75
C PHE A 56 -14.83 6.10 3.13
N SER A 57 -15.80 5.49 3.81
CA SER A 57 -16.19 5.91 5.16
C SER A 57 -15.15 5.53 6.21
N LEU A 58 -14.55 4.35 6.10
CA LEU A 58 -13.60 3.81 7.08
C LEU A 58 -12.16 4.28 6.82
N SER A 59 -11.81 4.60 5.58
CA SER A 59 -10.43 4.94 5.20
C SER A 59 -9.88 6.16 5.95
N SER A 60 -10.70 7.20 6.18
CA SER A 60 -10.24 8.43 6.85
C SER A 60 -9.74 8.15 8.27
N ALA A 61 -10.54 7.43 9.07
CA ALA A 61 -10.18 7.08 10.44
C ALA A 61 -8.98 6.12 10.49
N ALA A 62 -8.91 5.18 9.56
CA ALA A 62 -7.79 4.24 9.45
C ALA A 62 -6.46 4.94 9.12
N GLU A 63 -6.49 5.92 8.20
CA GLU A 63 -5.32 6.72 7.86
C GLU A 63 -4.85 7.60 9.03
N GLU A 64 -5.77 8.26 9.74
CA GLU A 64 -5.46 9.07 10.93
C GLU A 64 -4.83 8.25 12.06
N GLN A 65 -5.31 7.02 12.26
CA GLN A 65 -4.81 6.12 13.30
C GLN A 65 -3.57 5.33 12.85
N GLY A 66 -3.20 5.40 11.56
CA GLY A 66 -2.13 4.58 11.00
C GLY A 66 -2.37 3.09 11.17
N SER A 67 -3.63 2.65 11.10
CA SER A 67 -4.06 1.28 11.35
C SER A 67 -4.84 0.70 10.18
N LEU A 68 -4.98 -0.63 10.15
CA LEU A 68 -5.85 -1.33 9.21
C LEU A 68 -6.82 -2.21 10.01
N PRO A 69 -8.00 -1.70 10.38
CA PRO A 69 -8.99 -2.47 11.11
C PRO A 69 -9.44 -3.72 10.34
N ASP A 70 -9.73 -4.82 11.03
CA ASP A 70 -10.18 -6.08 10.43
C ASP A 70 -11.39 -5.91 9.51
N GLU A 71 -12.34 -5.04 9.89
CA GLU A 71 -13.50 -4.72 9.07
C GLU A 71 -13.10 -4.09 7.74
N LEU A 72 -12.18 -3.11 7.78
CA LEU A 72 -11.65 -2.45 6.59
C LEU A 72 -10.84 -3.44 5.74
N ALA A 73 -10.00 -4.29 6.34
CA ALA A 73 -9.26 -5.32 5.61
C ALA A 73 -10.21 -6.27 4.86
N LYS A 74 -11.31 -6.71 5.51
CA LYS A 74 -12.31 -7.56 4.85
C LYS A 74 -13.05 -6.86 3.72
N VAL A 75 -13.36 -5.56 3.86
CA VAL A 75 -13.95 -4.73 2.78
C VAL A 75 -12.99 -4.66 1.60
N ILE A 76 -11.71 -4.36 1.85
CA ILE A 76 -10.68 -4.28 0.81
C ILE A 76 -10.53 -5.63 0.10
N GLN A 77 -10.49 -6.74 0.83
CA GLN A 77 -10.41 -8.09 0.24
C GLN A 77 -11.60 -8.36 -0.68
N ARG A 78 -12.81 -8.10 -0.20
CA ARG A 78 -14.05 -8.29 -0.96
C ARG A 78 -14.10 -7.48 -2.25
N LEU A 79 -13.58 -6.25 -2.22
CA LEU A 79 -13.43 -5.41 -3.40
C LEU A 79 -12.33 -5.94 -4.32
N TRP A 80 -11.18 -6.33 -3.77
CA TRP A 80 -10.07 -6.83 -4.57
C TRP A 80 -10.42 -8.14 -5.31
N ASP A 81 -11.24 -9.00 -4.70
CA ASP A 81 -11.69 -10.24 -5.33
C ASP A 81 -12.74 -10.05 -6.44
N ASP A 82 -13.29 -8.84 -6.61
CA ASP A 82 -14.30 -8.55 -7.63
C ASP A 82 -13.69 -8.51 -9.05
N GLY A 83 -14.33 -9.20 -10.00
CA GLY A 83 -13.87 -9.26 -11.39
C GLY A 83 -13.82 -7.89 -12.09
N GLY A 84 -14.72 -6.97 -11.73
CA GLY A 84 -14.73 -5.59 -12.24
C GLY A 84 -13.55 -4.77 -11.71
N VAL A 85 -13.23 -4.91 -10.42
CA VAL A 85 -12.05 -4.29 -9.79
C VAL A 85 -10.76 -4.83 -10.41
N GLN A 86 -10.65 -6.16 -10.58
CA GLN A 86 -9.51 -6.79 -11.25
C GLN A 86 -9.35 -6.30 -12.71
N SER A 87 -10.46 -6.21 -13.44
CA SER A 87 -10.47 -5.67 -14.81
C SER A 87 -9.98 -4.23 -14.86
N CYS A 88 -10.39 -3.38 -13.91
CA CYS A 88 -9.88 -2.02 -13.79
C CYS A 88 -8.37 -2.00 -13.50
N PHE A 89 -7.90 -2.87 -12.61
CA PHE A 89 -6.47 -2.99 -12.29
C PHE A 89 -5.62 -3.35 -13.51
N THR A 90 -6.09 -4.20 -14.43
CA THR A 90 -5.34 -4.48 -15.68
C THR A 90 -5.13 -3.24 -16.56
N ARG A 91 -5.98 -2.21 -16.38
CA ARG A 91 -5.93 -0.92 -17.05
C ARG A 91 -5.24 0.15 -16.20
N ALA A 92 -4.46 -0.23 -15.18
CA ALA A 92 -3.76 0.69 -14.28
C ALA A 92 -2.85 1.71 -14.98
N ARG A 93 -2.48 1.49 -16.26
CA ARG A 93 -1.73 2.47 -17.08
C ARG A 93 -2.54 3.71 -17.46
N GLU A 94 -3.86 3.66 -17.34
CA GLU A 94 -4.77 4.76 -17.69
C GLU A 94 -5.00 5.75 -16.54
N TYR A 95 -4.49 5.45 -15.34
CA TYR A 95 -4.63 6.30 -14.15
C TYR A 95 -3.39 6.22 -13.25
N GLN A 96 -3.35 7.05 -12.21
CA GLN A 96 -2.24 7.06 -11.26
C GLN A 96 -2.43 5.95 -10.23
N LEU A 97 -1.74 4.82 -10.42
CA LEU A 97 -1.65 3.74 -9.45
C LEU A 97 -0.19 3.45 -9.13
N ASN A 98 0.09 3.04 -7.90
CA ASN A 98 1.42 2.59 -7.53
C ASN A 98 1.66 1.17 -8.07
N ASP A 99 2.84 0.93 -8.64
CA ASP A 99 3.26 -0.40 -9.11
C ASP A 99 3.24 -1.45 -7.97
N SER A 100 3.40 -1.02 -6.71
CA SER A 100 3.29 -1.91 -5.55
C SER A 100 1.87 -2.23 -5.10
N ALA A 101 0.83 -1.70 -5.77
CA ALA A 101 -0.57 -1.94 -5.41
C ALA A 101 -0.92 -3.43 -5.32
N ALA A 102 -0.65 -4.20 -6.39
CA ALA A 102 -0.94 -5.64 -6.40
C ALA A 102 -0.15 -6.41 -5.33
N TYR A 103 1.08 -5.98 -5.02
CA TYR A 103 1.89 -6.62 -3.99
C TYR A 103 1.20 -6.56 -2.63
N TYR A 104 0.66 -5.40 -2.24
CA TYR A 104 -0.05 -5.27 -0.97
C TYR A 104 -1.44 -5.90 -0.99
N LEU A 105 -2.18 -5.73 -2.09
CA LEU A 105 -3.56 -6.22 -2.17
C LEU A 105 -3.63 -7.75 -2.27
N ASN A 106 -2.63 -8.41 -2.87
CA ASN A 106 -2.55 -9.87 -2.90
C ASN A 106 -2.14 -10.48 -1.56
N ASP A 107 -1.41 -9.75 -0.73
CA ASP A 107 -0.92 -10.18 0.60
C ASP A 107 -1.76 -9.61 1.75
N LEU A 108 -3.01 -9.22 1.49
CA LEU A 108 -3.85 -8.52 2.46
C LEU A 108 -4.09 -9.35 3.73
N GLU A 109 -4.20 -10.68 3.60
CA GLU A 109 -4.34 -11.59 4.75
C GLU A 109 -3.16 -11.48 5.71
N ARG A 110 -1.93 -11.32 5.19
CA ARG A 110 -0.72 -11.16 6.00
C ARG A 110 -0.67 -9.77 6.62
N ILE A 111 -0.99 -8.73 5.84
CA ILE A 111 -0.91 -7.33 6.25
C ILE A 111 -1.98 -6.99 7.29
N GLY A 112 -3.17 -7.56 7.16
CA GLY A 112 -4.31 -7.35 8.07
C GLY A 112 -4.19 -8.01 9.43
N LYS A 113 -3.14 -8.80 9.71
CA LYS A 113 -2.99 -9.46 11.01
C LYS A 113 -2.71 -8.46 12.15
N PRO A 114 -3.25 -8.66 13.36
CA PRO A 114 -2.96 -7.81 14.51
C PRO A 114 -1.48 -7.71 14.88
N ASP A 115 -0.75 -8.82 14.72
CA ASP A 115 0.68 -8.97 14.98
C ASP A 115 1.57 -8.69 13.74
N TYR A 116 0.98 -8.16 12.66
CA TYR A 116 1.71 -7.84 11.43
C TYR A 116 2.91 -6.93 11.71
N THR A 117 4.09 -7.41 11.32
CA THR A 117 5.32 -6.64 11.26
C THR A 117 5.78 -6.59 9.80
N PRO A 118 6.00 -5.39 9.21
CA PRO A 118 6.48 -5.27 7.85
C PRO A 118 7.79 -6.03 7.63
N THR A 119 7.90 -6.69 6.49
CA THR A 119 9.15 -7.26 6.02
C THR A 119 10.00 -6.17 5.36
N GLN A 120 11.29 -6.44 5.19
CA GLN A 120 12.15 -5.53 4.41
C GLN A 120 11.61 -5.30 2.99
N GLN A 121 10.97 -6.31 2.39
CA GLN A 121 10.36 -6.20 1.07
C GLN A 121 9.16 -5.25 1.07
N ASP A 122 8.34 -5.26 2.13
CA ASP A 122 7.24 -4.32 2.32
C ASP A 122 7.81 -2.90 2.42
N VAL A 123 8.80 -2.69 3.29
CA VAL A 123 9.47 -1.39 3.49
C VAL A 123 9.99 -0.83 2.16
N LEU A 124 10.72 -1.63 1.38
CA LEU A 124 11.26 -1.21 0.09
C LEU A 124 10.20 -0.82 -0.95
N ARG A 125 9.02 -1.44 -0.88
CA ARG A 125 7.92 -1.19 -1.81
C ARG A 125 7.01 -0.06 -1.33
N THR A 126 7.21 0.46 -0.12
CA THR A 126 6.48 1.62 0.35
C THR A 126 6.85 2.84 -0.47
N ARG A 127 5.85 3.66 -0.77
CA ARG A 127 6.03 4.96 -1.38
C ARG A 127 5.73 6.01 -0.33
N VAL A 128 6.81 6.51 0.26
CA VAL A 128 6.77 7.73 1.08
C VAL A 128 7.03 8.90 0.14
N LYS A 129 6.15 9.91 0.14
CA LYS A 129 6.46 11.16 -0.56
C LYS A 129 7.71 11.75 0.08
N THR A 130 8.76 11.98 -0.69
CA THR A 130 9.96 12.68 -0.22
C THR A 130 9.57 14.10 0.17
N THR A 131 9.53 14.37 1.47
CA THR A 131 9.39 15.72 2.02
C THR A 131 10.76 16.17 2.50
N GLY A 132 11.38 17.11 1.78
CA GLY A 132 12.73 17.61 2.09
C GLY A 132 13.86 16.82 1.42
N ILE A 133 15.10 17.24 1.73
CA ILE A 133 16.34 16.59 1.28
C ILE A 133 16.84 15.74 2.44
N VAL A 134 16.92 14.42 2.24
CA VAL A 134 17.50 13.49 3.21
C VAL A 134 18.86 13.07 2.65
N GLU A 135 19.94 13.49 3.31
CA GLU A 135 21.30 13.22 2.88
C GLU A 135 21.83 11.94 3.55
N THR A 136 22.27 10.97 2.75
CA THR A 136 22.81 9.68 3.23
C THR A 136 24.32 9.64 2.99
N HIS A 137 25.07 9.28 4.03
CA HIS A 137 26.52 9.10 3.96
C HIS A 137 26.84 7.61 4.00
N PHE A 138 27.65 7.12 3.07
CA PHE A 138 28.14 5.74 3.12
C PHE A 138 29.58 5.64 2.62
N THR A 139 30.29 4.61 3.08
CA THR A 139 31.68 4.34 2.68
C THR A 139 31.71 3.07 1.86
N PHE A 140 32.34 3.10 0.69
CA PHE A 140 32.52 1.93 -0.17
C PHE A 140 33.94 1.91 -0.72
N LYS A 141 34.70 0.85 -0.41
CA LYS A 141 36.12 0.68 -0.82
C LYS A 141 36.97 1.91 -0.49
N ASP A 142 36.91 2.37 0.77
CA ASP A 142 37.63 3.56 1.29
C ASP A 142 37.28 4.90 0.63
N LEU A 143 36.22 4.95 -0.17
CA LEU A 143 35.66 6.18 -0.72
C LEU A 143 34.40 6.58 0.05
N HIS A 144 34.34 7.84 0.47
CA HIS A 144 33.20 8.43 1.16
C HIS A 144 32.26 9.08 0.14
N PHE A 145 31.01 8.64 0.13
CA PHE A 145 29.96 9.17 -0.73
C PHE A 145 28.95 9.97 0.10
N LYS A 146 28.49 11.08 -0.47
CA LYS A 146 27.42 11.94 0.05
C LYS A 146 26.35 12.04 -1.02
N MET A 147 25.11 11.64 -0.69
CA MET A 147 23.99 11.58 -1.63
C MET A 147 22.74 12.20 -1.02
#